data_AF-A0A7J0GHX4-F1
#
_entry.id   AF-A0A7J0GHX4-F1
#
_cell.length_a   1.000
_cell.length_b   1.000
_cell.length_c   1.000
_cell.angle_alpha   90.00
_cell.angle_beta   90.00
_cell.angle_gamma   90.00
#
_symmetry.space_group_name_H-M   'P 1'
#
loop_
_entity.id
_entity.type
_entity.pdbx_description
1 polymer ?
#
loop_
_entity_poly.entity_id
_entity_poly.type
_entity_poly.pdbx_seq_one_letter_code
_entity_poly.pdbx_strand_id
1 'polypeptide(L)' 'MASSSIRSSGSSWTAKQNKQFEEALAFFDKDTPDRWQNVAKAVGGKSVEEVKRHYEILV' A
#
# COMPACT_ATOMS: atom_id res chain seq x y z
N MET A 1 -24.73 -8.86 -21.74
CA MET A 1 -23.53 -8.00 -21.79
C MET A 1 -23.22 -7.55 -20.38
N ALA A 2 -21.95 -7.67 -19.97
CA ALA A 2 -21.29 -7.05 -18.81
C ALA A 2 -21.87 -7.39 -17.40
N SER A 3 -21.10 -7.71 -16.36
CA SER A 3 -19.68 -7.50 -16.11
C SER A 3 -19.14 -8.68 -15.32
N SER A 4 -18.19 -9.39 -15.90
CA SER A 4 -17.18 -10.09 -15.13
C SER A 4 -16.38 -9.01 -14.39
N SER A 5 -16.84 -8.62 -13.20
CA SER A 5 -16.04 -7.83 -12.29
C SER A 5 -14.94 -8.73 -11.75
N ILE A 6 -13.93 -8.97 -12.58
CA ILE A 6 -12.56 -9.25 -12.17
C ILE A 6 -12.08 -8.02 -11.38
N ARG A 7 -12.64 -7.83 -10.19
CA ARG A 7 -11.93 -7.18 -9.11
C ARG A 7 -10.86 -8.19 -8.77
N SER A 8 -9.75 -8.07 -9.50
CA SER A 8 -8.44 -8.60 -9.16
C SER A 8 -8.40 -8.88 -7.67
N SER A 9 -8.36 -10.15 -7.30
CA SER A 9 -8.17 -10.59 -5.93
C SER A 9 -6.79 -10.17 -5.38
N GLY A 10 -6.02 -9.36 -6.11
CA GLY A 10 -4.92 -8.55 -5.60
C GLY A 10 -5.46 -7.29 -4.94
N SER A 11 -5.99 -7.43 -3.73
CA SER A 11 -6.07 -6.42 -2.67
C SER A 11 -6.09 -4.96 -3.15
N SER A 12 -7.17 -4.54 -3.82
CA SER A 12 -7.32 -3.16 -4.31
C SER A 12 -7.18 -2.19 -3.13
N TRP A 13 -6.29 -1.21 -3.27
CA TRP A 13 -6.08 -0.19 -2.26
C TRP A 13 -7.31 0.71 -2.17
N THR A 14 -7.89 0.80 -0.97
CA THR A 14 -8.96 1.78 -0.74
C THR A 14 -8.38 3.19 -0.64
N ALA A 15 -9.18 4.23 -0.90
CA ALA A 15 -8.73 5.62 -0.76
C ALA A 15 -8.19 5.92 0.66
N LYS A 16 -8.79 5.31 1.68
CA LYS A 16 -8.32 5.42 3.08
C LYS A 16 -6.93 4.79 3.25
N GLN A 17 -6.73 3.58 2.74
CA GLN A 17 -5.43 2.90 2.81
C GLN A 17 -4.36 3.65 2.00
N ASN A 18 -4.71 4.18 0.83
CA ASN A 18 -3.78 4.98 0.03
C ASN A 18 -3.35 6.24 0.77
N LYS A 19 -4.29 6.94 1.41
CA LYS A 19 -3.98 8.11 2.24
C LYS A 19 -3.04 7.74 3.40
N GLN A 20 -3.34 6.66 4.12
CA GLN A 20 -2.47 6.18 5.20
C GLN A 20 -1.08 5.76 4.70
N PHE A 21 -0.99 5.22 3.49
CA PHE A 21 0.28 4.85 2.86
C PHE A 21 1.10 6.08 2.51
N GLU A 22 0.51 7.11 1.92
CA GLU A 22 1.19 8.37 1.61
C GLU A 22 1.66 9.09 2.89
N GLU A 23 0.80 9.17 3.91
CA GLU A 23 1.17 9.71 5.22
C GLU A 23 2.33 8.92 5.85
N ALA A 24 2.29 7.59 5.77
CA ALA A 24 3.36 6.73 6.27
C ALA A 24 4.65 6.88 5.45
N LEU A 25 4.59 7.08 4.13
CA LEU A 25 5.78 7.35 3.31
C LEU A 25 6.41 8.71 3.62
N ALA A 26 5.60 9.69 3.99
CA ALA A 26 6.07 11.01 4.42
C ALA A 26 6.70 10.97 5.81
N PHE A 27 6.20 10.09 6.70
CA PHE A 27 6.74 9.92 8.04
C PHE A 27 7.96 8.98 8.08
N PHE A 28 7.94 7.88 7.32
CA PHE A 28 9.03 6.93 7.17
C PHE A 28 9.76 7.20 5.85
N ASP A 29 10.78 8.03 5.94
CA ASP A 29 11.74 8.38 4.91
C ASP A 29 12.68 7.21 4.54
N LYS A 30 13.56 7.42 3.55
CA LYS A 30 14.39 6.36 2.95
C LYS A 30 15.45 5.80 3.91
N ASP A 31 15.84 6.59 4.91
CA ASP A 31 16.83 6.22 5.92
C ASP A 31 16.19 5.49 7.12
N THR A 32 14.86 5.41 7.17
CA THR A 32 14.15 4.66 8.21
C THR A 32 14.46 3.16 8.07
N PRO A 33 15.07 2.51 9.09
CA PRO A 33 15.22 1.07 9.11
C PRO A 33 13.84 0.40 9.16
N ASP A 34 13.68 -0.71 8.44
CA ASP A 34 12.41 -1.43 8.35
C ASP A 34 11.24 -0.55 7.88
N ARG A 35 11.52 0.46 7.04
CA ARG A 35 10.56 1.40 6.45
C ARG A 35 9.27 0.71 6.02
N TRP A 36 9.39 -0.38 5.25
CA TRP A 36 8.24 -1.07 4.68
C TRP A 36 7.41 -1.82 5.72
N GLN A 37 8.04 -2.38 6.76
CA GLN A 37 7.34 -2.96 7.90
C GLN A 37 6.55 -1.88 8.65
N ASN A 38 7.12 -0.71 8.84
CA ASN A 38 6.46 0.40 9.52
C ASN A 38 5.29 0.96 8.72
N VAL A 39 5.46 1.12 7.40
CA VAL A 39 4.37 1.52 6.48
C VAL A 39 3.24 0.49 6.48
N ALA A 40 3.56 -0.81 6.39
CA ALA A 40 2.55 -1.88 6.45
C ALA A 40 1.74 -1.86 7.75
N LYS A 41 2.43 -1.63 8.88
CA LYS A 41 1.77 -1.45 10.19
C LYS A 41 0.88 -0.22 10.24
N ALA A 42 1.32 0.90 9.66
CA ALA A 42 0.57 2.16 9.66
C ALA A 42 -0.69 2.09 8.79
N VAL A 43 -0.60 1.45 7.62
CA VAL A 43 -1.74 1.24 6.73
C VAL A 43 -2.74 0.25 7.34
N GLY A 44 -2.25 -0.84 7.93
CA GLY A 44 -3.07 -1.89 8.51
C GLY A 44 -3.77 -2.74 7.44
N GLY A 45 -3.72 -4.07 7.62
CA GLY A 45 -4.35 -5.01 6.68
C GLY A 45 -3.68 -5.09 5.31
N LYS A 46 -2.44 -4.62 5.18
CA LYS A 46 -1.56 -4.82 4.02
C LYS A 46 -0.24 -5.44 4.48
N SER A 47 0.31 -6.35 3.69
CA SER A 47 1.63 -6.92 3.92
C SER A 47 2.73 -6.00 3.39
N VAL A 48 3.96 -6.24 3.84
CA VAL A 48 5.16 -5.52 3.38
C VAL A 48 5.32 -5.63 1.87
N GLU A 49 5.01 -6.80 1.30
CA GLU A 49 5.09 -7.08 -0.13
C GLU A 49 4.03 -6.32 -0.93
N GLU A 50 2.82 -6.15 -0.37
CA GLU A 50 1.78 -5.33 -0.99
C GLU A 50 2.13 -3.85 -0.98
N VAL A 51 2.71 -3.37 0.12
CA VAL A 51 3.20 -1.99 0.28
C VAL A 51 4.33 -1.69 -0.73
N LYS A 52 5.31 -2.59 -0.86
CA LYS A 52 6.41 -2.44 -1.83
C LYS A 52 5.90 -2.42 -3.26
N ARG A 53 5.01 -3.35 -3.64
CA ARG A 53 4.41 -3.36 -4.98
C ARG A 53 3.58 -2.11 -5.27
N HIS A 54 2.86 -1.59 -4.28
CA HIS A 54 2.09 -0.36 -4.43
C HIS A 54 3.01 0.85 -4.64
N TYR A 55 4.14 0.90 -3.93
CA TYR A 55 5.17 1.92 -4.14
C TYR A 55 5.77 1.88 -5.54
N GLU A 56 6.08 0.68 -6.06
CA GLU A 56 6.62 0.49 -7.42
C GLU A 56 5.64 0.92 -8.52
N ILE A 57 4.33 0.95 -8.26
CA ILE A 57 3.32 1.45 -9.20
C ILE A 57 3.19 2.97 -9.14
N LEU A 58 3.51 3.58 -7.98
CA LEU A 58 3.42 5.02 -7.74
C LEU A 58 4.64 5.82 -8.21
N VAL A 59 5.80 5.17 -8.45
CA VAL A 59 7.07 5.77 -8.91
C VAL A 59 7.29 5.46 -10.38
#